data_AF-A0A8J8D392-F1
#
_entry.id   AF-A0A8J8D392-F1
#
_cell.length_a   1.000
_cell.length_b   1.000
_cell.length_c   1.000
_cell.angle_alpha   90.00
_cell.angle_beta   90.00
_cell.angle_gamma   90.00
#
_symmetry.space_group_name_H-M   'P 1'
#
loop_
_entity.id
_entity.type
_entity.pdbx_description
1 polymer ?
#
loop_
_entity_poly.entity_id
_entity_poly.type
_entity_poly.pdbx_seq_one_letter_code
_entity_poly.pdbx_strand_id
1 'polypeptide(L)'
;MRNKVVIGLLVIFAVMVILGVGPWWDNIIGDVSPPPPNVSAIYLGVKNPDVQKGWQFVVEDSILTDCMVAYVYSFDHLGKLTVYELDGGTLNSLGLDFEVQNCTNVRRYGVLAVNFTERPDVLSIEIWVSKSSTEGNDVYFQQLGNWRFVNGSYIGFTAPPMNDDYALMDIEKVRELMNATGIRYINRR
;
A
#
# COMPACT_ATOMS: atom_id res chain seq x y z
N MET A 1 55.97 -20.34 38.25
CA MET A 1 54.73 -21.16 38.12
C MET A 1 53.44 -20.33 38.17
N ARG A 2 53.36 -19.27 39.00
CA ARG A 2 52.16 -18.40 39.17
C ARG A 2 51.58 -17.81 37.86
N ASN A 3 52.40 -17.30 36.94
CA ASN A 3 51.91 -16.69 35.69
C ASN A 3 51.32 -17.71 34.69
N LYS A 4 51.82 -18.96 34.65
CA LYS A 4 51.29 -19.97 33.72
C LYS A 4 49.89 -20.45 34.11
N VAL A 5 49.60 -20.47 35.42
CA VAL A 5 48.28 -20.83 35.96
C VAL A 5 47.26 -19.73 35.72
N VAL A 6 47.66 -18.46 35.87
CA VAL A 6 46.79 -17.30 35.61
C VAL A 6 46.43 -17.21 34.12
N ILE A 7 47.39 -17.45 33.22
CA ILE A 7 47.13 -17.49 31.77
C ILE A 7 46.19 -18.66 31.42
N GLY A 8 46.39 -19.83 32.03
CA GLY A 8 45.49 -20.97 31.83
C GLY A 8 44.04 -20.68 32.25
N LEU A 9 43.85 -20.01 33.39
CA LEU A 9 42.51 -19.60 33.88
C LEU A 9 41.84 -18.56 32.98
N LEU A 10 42.61 -17.61 32.45
CA LEU A 10 42.09 -16.60 31.51
C LEU A 10 41.63 -17.23 30.18
N VAL A 11 42.38 -18.21 29.66
CA VAL A 11 41.99 -18.92 28.43
C VAL A 11 40.73 -19.74 28.67
N ILE A 12 40.63 -20.44 29.81
CA ILE A 12 39.44 -21.23 30.16
C ILE A 12 38.22 -20.32 30.34
N PHE A 13 38.38 -19.15 30.98
CA PHE A 13 37.32 -18.17 31.14
C PHE A 13 36.87 -17.60 29.79
N ALA A 14 37.80 -17.24 28.91
CA ALA A 14 37.48 -16.75 27.56
C ALA A 14 36.73 -17.80 26.73
N VAL A 15 37.14 -19.07 26.81
CA VAL A 15 36.45 -20.19 26.14
C VAL A 15 35.06 -20.41 26.73
N MET A 16 34.88 -20.33 28.04
CA MET A 16 33.55 -20.42 28.67
C MET A 16 32.62 -19.27 28.30
N VAL A 17 33.15 -18.04 28.17
CA VAL A 17 32.36 -16.90 27.69
C VAL A 17 31.96 -17.16 26.24
N ILE A 18 32.90 -17.45 25.34
CA ILE A 18 32.62 -17.69 23.90
C ILE A 18 31.61 -18.83 23.70
N LEU A 19 31.77 -19.94 24.42
CA LEU A 19 30.84 -21.08 24.35
C LEU A 19 29.50 -20.82 25.06
N GLY A 20 29.47 -19.91 26.04
CA GLY A 20 28.26 -19.52 26.77
C GLY A 20 27.40 -18.48 26.03
N VAL A 21 28.00 -17.66 25.15
CA VAL A 21 27.25 -16.67 24.35
C VAL A 21 26.63 -17.31 23.09
N GLY A 22 27.15 -18.43 22.59
CA GLY A 22 26.73 -19.00 21.30
C GLY A 22 25.29 -19.58 21.25
N PRO A 23 24.87 -20.48 22.17
CA PRO A 23 23.61 -21.23 21.99
C PRO A 23 22.36 -20.58 22.61
N TRP A 24 22.53 -19.59 23.50
CA TRP A 24 21.40 -19.01 24.23
C TRP A 24 20.82 -17.77 23.53
N TRP A 25 21.61 -17.01 22.78
CA TRP A 25 21.11 -15.83 22.05
C TRP A 25 20.09 -16.19 20.96
N ASP A 26 20.29 -17.30 20.26
CA ASP A 26 19.35 -17.80 19.24
C ASP A 26 17.97 -18.18 19.83
N ASN A 27 17.89 -18.48 21.14
CA ASN A 27 16.65 -18.83 21.83
C ASN A 27 15.98 -17.64 22.54
N ILE A 28 16.66 -16.51 22.74
CA ILE A 28 16.05 -15.27 23.27
C ILE A 28 15.57 -14.36 22.15
N ILE A 29 16.30 -14.36 21.02
CA ILE A 29 15.83 -13.73 19.79
C ILE A 29 14.85 -14.71 19.13
N GLY A 30 13.80 -15.07 19.88
CA GLY A 30 12.65 -15.75 19.34
C GLY A 30 11.98 -14.79 18.39
N ASP A 31 12.39 -14.83 17.12
CA ASP A 31 11.66 -14.44 15.91
C ASP A 31 10.65 -13.31 16.13
N VAL A 32 11.09 -12.18 16.71
CA VAL A 32 10.33 -10.93 16.71
C VAL A 32 10.61 -10.27 15.37
N SER A 33 10.30 -10.97 14.28
CA SER A 33 10.14 -10.32 13.00
C SER A 33 8.99 -9.33 13.20
N PRO A 34 9.22 -8.01 13.08
CA PRO A 34 8.14 -7.06 13.23
C PRO A 34 7.04 -7.43 12.22
N PRO A 35 5.76 -7.27 12.60
CA PRO A 35 4.66 -7.65 11.72
C PRO A 35 4.82 -6.91 10.39
N PRO A 36 4.60 -7.58 9.25
CA PRO A 36 4.79 -6.95 7.95
C PRO A 36 3.99 -5.66 7.86
N PRO A 37 4.50 -4.64 7.14
CA PRO A 37 3.80 -3.38 7.00
C PRO A 37 2.40 -3.62 6.45
N ASN A 38 1.42 -2.89 6.97
CA ASN A 38 0.06 -2.94 6.48
C ASN A 38 -0.56 -1.54 6.50
N VAL A 39 -1.52 -1.27 5.63
CA VAL A 39 -2.18 0.03 5.53
C VAL A 39 -3.00 0.25 6.80
N SER A 40 -2.64 1.28 7.58
CA SER A 40 -3.35 1.65 8.81
C SER A 40 -4.39 2.74 8.55
N ALA A 41 -4.13 3.64 7.60
CA ALA A 41 -5.09 4.62 7.13
C ALA A 41 -4.80 4.99 5.68
N ILE A 42 -5.86 5.27 4.92
CA ILE A 42 -5.77 5.75 3.54
C ILE A 42 -6.85 6.80 3.32
N TYR A 43 -6.52 7.81 2.54
CA TYR A 43 -7.39 8.91 2.14
C TYR A 43 -7.20 9.19 0.66
N LEU A 44 -8.31 9.40 -0.05
CA LEU A 44 -8.33 9.89 -1.41
C LEU A 44 -9.37 11.01 -1.50
N GLY A 45 -8.99 12.18 -2.02
CA GLY A 45 -9.89 13.31 -2.08
C GLY A 45 -9.36 14.51 -2.86
N VAL A 46 -10.24 15.49 -3.07
CA VAL A 46 -9.94 16.71 -3.85
C VAL A 46 -9.17 17.78 -3.06
N LYS A 47 -9.06 17.61 -1.73
CA LYS A 47 -8.37 18.52 -0.82
C LYS A 47 -7.35 17.75 -0.01
N ASN A 48 -6.38 18.48 0.53
CA ASN A 48 -5.46 17.89 1.47
C ASN A 48 -6.20 17.39 2.72
N PRO A 49 -5.95 16.14 3.16
CA PRO A 49 -6.51 15.65 4.40
C PRO A 49 -5.90 16.40 5.59
N ASP A 50 -6.56 16.32 6.74
CA ASP A 50 -6.10 16.99 7.96
C ASP A 50 -4.62 16.67 8.26
N VAL A 51 -3.79 17.72 8.24
CA VAL A 51 -2.33 17.66 8.43
C VAL A 51 -1.99 17.11 9.82
N GLN A 52 -2.88 17.25 10.80
CA GLN A 52 -2.69 16.72 12.15
C GLN A 52 -2.62 15.19 12.19
N LYS A 53 -3.07 14.50 11.14
CA LYS A 53 -2.97 13.03 11.04
C LYS A 53 -1.56 12.52 10.73
N GLY A 54 -0.60 13.40 10.41
CA GLY A 54 0.80 13.02 10.20
C GLY A 54 0.98 11.98 9.09
N TRP A 55 0.45 12.25 7.90
CA TRP A 55 0.49 11.32 6.77
C TRP A 55 1.93 10.97 6.36
N GLN A 56 2.23 9.68 6.25
CA GLN A 56 3.58 9.16 5.96
C GLN A 56 3.94 9.32 4.48
N PHE A 57 2.99 9.07 3.59
CA PHE A 57 3.16 9.21 2.15
C PHE A 57 1.99 9.98 1.57
N VAL A 58 2.29 10.91 0.66
CA VAL A 58 1.30 11.75 0.00
C VAL A 58 1.64 11.82 -1.49
N VAL A 59 0.62 11.60 -2.34
CA VAL A 59 0.64 11.83 -3.77
C VAL A 59 -0.33 12.97 -4.06
N GLU A 60 0.17 14.05 -4.63
CA GLU A 60 -0.61 15.22 -5.03
C GLU A 60 -0.45 15.45 -6.54
N ASP A 61 -1.40 14.97 -7.35
CA ASP A 61 -1.29 14.99 -8.81
C ASP A 61 -2.70 14.89 -9.46
N SER A 62 -2.77 14.84 -10.78
CA SER A 62 -4.00 14.63 -11.56
C SER A 62 -4.47 13.17 -11.51
N ILE A 63 -4.74 12.70 -10.30
CA ILE A 63 -5.03 11.30 -9.98
C ILE A 63 -6.51 10.96 -9.92
N LEU A 64 -7.39 11.95 -9.87
CA LEU A 64 -8.83 11.73 -9.76
C LEU A 64 -9.49 11.84 -11.12
N THR A 65 -10.62 11.16 -11.29
CA THR A 65 -11.54 11.39 -12.42
C THR A 65 -12.80 12.13 -11.97
N ASP A 66 -13.52 12.74 -12.91
CA ASP A 66 -14.85 13.28 -12.63
C ASP A 66 -15.92 12.19 -12.40
N CYS A 67 -15.63 10.94 -12.78
CA CYS A 67 -16.48 9.77 -12.57
C CYS A 67 -16.34 9.13 -11.19
N MET A 68 -15.21 9.30 -10.50
CA MET A 68 -14.91 8.46 -9.34
C MET A 68 -15.75 8.79 -8.11
N VAL A 69 -16.32 7.76 -7.51
CA VAL A 69 -17.25 7.86 -6.37
C VAL A 69 -16.60 7.27 -5.12
N ALA A 70 -16.01 6.09 -5.27
CA ALA A 70 -15.36 5.36 -4.21
C ALA A 70 -14.04 4.76 -4.69
N TYR A 71 -13.33 4.10 -3.78
CA TYR A 71 -12.14 3.34 -4.10
C TYR A 71 -12.02 2.14 -3.17
N VAL A 72 -11.34 1.11 -3.67
CA VAL A 72 -10.80 -0.01 -2.91
C VAL A 72 -9.30 -0.07 -3.12
N TYR A 73 -8.59 -0.86 -2.33
CA TYR A 73 -7.14 -0.97 -2.48
C TYR A 73 -6.65 -2.38 -2.14
N SER A 74 -5.41 -2.67 -2.51
CA SER A 74 -4.66 -3.85 -2.10
C SER A 74 -3.23 -3.47 -1.77
N PHE A 75 -2.64 -4.15 -0.79
CA PHE A 75 -1.24 -4.00 -0.45
C PHE A 75 -0.58 -5.38 -0.41
N ASP A 76 0.52 -5.57 -1.13
CA ASP A 76 1.19 -6.88 -1.27
C ASP A 76 2.22 -7.16 -0.17
N HIS A 77 2.33 -6.29 0.84
CA HIS A 77 3.35 -6.32 1.90
C HIS A 77 4.81 -6.19 1.44
N LEU A 78 5.08 -6.21 0.13
CA LEU A 78 6.39 -6.00 -0.48
C LEU A 78 6.61 -4.54 -0.89
N GLY A 79 5.64 -3.67 -0.60
CA GLY A 79 5.74 -2.24 -0.90
C GLY A 79 4.94 -1.82 -2.13
N LYS A 80 4.01 -2.62 -2.64
CA LYS A 80 3.10 -2.20 -3.71
C LYS A 80 1.70 -1.96 -3.17
N LEU A 81 1.28 -0.70 -3.17
CA LEU A 81 -0.09 -0.27 -2.90
C LEU A 81 -0.80 -0.03 -4.23
N THR A 82 -1.87 -0.77 -4.49
CA THR A 82 -2.71 -0.56 -5.66
C THR A 82 -4.05 0.00 -5.22
N VAL A 83 -4.45 1.15 -5.78
CA VAL A 83 -5.71 1.84 -5.51
C VAL A 83 -6.57 1.75 -6.76
N TYR A 84 -7.78 1.24 -6.62
CA TYR A 84 -8.77 1.11 -7.68
C TYR A 84 -9.90 2.10 -7.42
N GLU A 85 -10.00 3.15 -8.23
CA GLU A 85 -11.15 4.05 -8.24
C GLU A 85 -12.35 3.36 -8.88
N LEU A 86 -13.51 3.53 -8.24
CA LEU A 86 -14.79 2.95 -8.63
C LEU A 86 -15.75 4.08 -9.00
N ASP A 87 -16.29 4.02 -10.20
CA ASP A 87 -17.37 4.87 -10.70
C ASP A 87 -18.76 4.32 -10.32
N GLY A 88 -19.81 5.10 -10.57
CA GLY A 88 -21.18 4.71 -10.23
C GLY A 88 -21.65 3.43 -10.93
N GLY A 89 -21.21 3.18 -12.17
CA GLY A 89 -21.56 1.95 -12.89
C GLY A 89 -20.95 0.71 -12.23
N THR A 90 -19.70 0.80 -11.79
CA THR A 90 -19.01 -0.28 -11.06
C THR A 90 -19.69 -0.56 -9.73
N LEU A 91 -20.10 0.49 -9.02
CA LEU A 91 -20.85 0.33 -7.77
C LEU A 91 -22.21 -0.36 -7.99
N ASN A 92 -22.92 -0.01 -9.05
CA ASN A 92 -24.17 -0.70 -9.41
C ASN A 92 -23.95 -2.19 -9.74
N SER A 93 -22.89 -2.52 -10.47
CA SER A 93 -22.52 -3.91 -10.76
C SER A 93 -22.12 -4.70 -9.49
N LEU A 94 -21.65 -4.00 -8.45
CA LEU A 94 -21.42 -4.58 -7.11
C LEU A 94 -22.71 -4.71 -6.28
N GLY A 95 -23.86 -4.27 -6.78
CA GLY A 95 -25.14 -4.28 -6.06
C GLY A 95 -25.31 -3.10 -5.09
N LEU A 96 -24.49 -2.06 -5.21
CA LEU A 96 -24.59 -0.83 -4.42
C LEU A 96 -25.35 0.20 -5.26
N ASP A 97 -26.59 0.51 -4.86
CA ASP A 97 -27.47 1.44 -5.57
C ASP A 97 -26.85 2.85 -5.66
N PHE A 98 -26.38 3.23 -6.85
CA PHE A 98 -25.71 4.48 -7.10
C PHE A 98 -26.11 5.06 -8.47
N GLU A 99 -26.37 6.36 -8.53
CA GLU A 99 -26.68 7.00 -9.81
C GLU A 99 -25.45 7.01 -10.73
N VAL A 100 -25.57 6.40 -11.91
CA VAL A 100 -24.54 6.45 -12.95
C VAL A 100 -24.46 7.89 -13.46
N GLN A 101 -23.33 8.54 -13.20
CA GLN A 101 -23.08 9.91 -13.66
C GLN A 101 -22.57 9.87 -15.10
N ASN A 102 -23.13 10.72 -15.96
CA ASN A 102 -22.51 11.03 -17.25
C ASN A 102 -21.28 11.91 -16.99
N CYS A 103 -20.11 11.28 -17.01
CA CYS A 103 -18.83 11.92 -16.74
C CYS A 103 -17.91 11.83 -17.96
N THR A 104 -17.00 12.79 -18.06
CA THR A 104 -16.14 13.00 -19.24
C THR A 104 -14.81 12.25 -19.16
N ASN A 105 -14.57 11.52 -18.06
CA ASN A 105 -13.31 10.85 -17.73
C ASN A 105 -12.10 11.82 -17.72
N VAL A 106 -12.34 13.10 -17.46
CA VAL A 106 -11.29 14.11 -17.41
C VAL A 106 -10.55 13.99 -16.09
N ARG A 107 -9.22 13.90 -16.17
CA ARG A 107 -8.36 13.87 -14.99
C ARG A 107 -8.43 15.19 -14.25
N ARG A 108 -8.52 15.12 -12.93
CA ARG A 108 -8.56 16.23 -11.99
C ARG A 108 -7.50 16.04 -10.93
N TYR A 109 -7.03 17.18 -10.44
CA TYR A 109 -6.12 17.20 -9.31
C TYR A 109 -6.77 16.59 -8.07
N GLY A 110 -5.99 15.80 -7.35
CA GLY A 110 -6.38 15.27 -6.05
C GLY A 110 -5.19 14.77 -5.25
N VAL A 111 -5.53 14.29 -4.05
CA VAL A 111 -4.59 13.92 -3.02
C VAL A 111 -4.89 12.50 -2.57
N LEU A 112 -3.90 11.62 -2.67
CA LEU A 112 -3.88 10.34 -2.00
C LEU A 112 -2.90 10.42 -0.84
N ALA A 113 -3.34 10.11 0.36
CA ALA A 113 -2.48 10.04 1.54
C ALA A 113 -2.63 8.68 2.22
N VAL A 114 -1.51 8.10 2.64
CA VAL A 114 -1.49 6.75 3.23
C VAL A 114 -0.53 6.67 4.41
N ASN A 115 -0.97 5.94 5.43
CA ASN A 115 -0.21 5.53 6.60
C ASN A 115 -0.17 4.01 6.66
N PHE A 116 0.94 3.51 7.19
CA PHE A 116 1.16 2.11 7.46
C PHE A 116 1.40 1.87 8.96
N THR A 117 1.15 0.64 9.41
CA THR A 117 1.50 0.18 10.77
C THR A 117 2.99 0.29 11.03
N GLU A 118 3.78 -0.09 10.04
CA GLU A 118 5.22 0.12 9.95
C GLU A 118 5.53 0.76 8.60
N ARG A 119 6.42 1.75 8.58
CA ARG A 119 6.71 2.51 7.36
C ARG A 119 7.54 1.65 6.40
N PRO A 120 7.04 1.31 5.20
CA PRO A 120 7.83 0.57 4.22
C PRO A 120 9.03 1.39 3.72
N ASP A 121 10.17 0.73 3.55
CA ASP A 121 11.38 1.35 2.99
C ASP A 121 11.22 1.69 1.51
N VAL A 122 10.52 0.84 0.76
CA VAL A 122 10.16 1.08 -0.64
C VAL A 122 8.66 1.01 -0.77
N LEU A 123 8.06 2.04 -1.37
CA LEU A 123 6.63 2.06 -1.67
C LEU A 123 6.41 2.47 -3.12
N SER A 124 5.59 1.69 -3.82
CA SER A 124 5.10 1.93 -5.16
C SER A 124 3.59 2.03 -5.08
N ILE A 125 3.04 3.18 -5.42
CA ILE A 125 1.59 3.42 -5.42
C ILE A 125 1.13 3.40 -6.87
N GLU A 126 0.23 2.48 -7.20
CA GLU A 126 -0.42 2.42 -8.51
C GLU A 126 -1.87 2.83 -8.38
N ILE A 127 -2.32 3.72 -9.26
CA ILE A 127 -3.72 4.18 -9.29
C ILE A 127 -4.36 3.71 -10.59
N TRP A 128 -5.49 3.04 -10.45
CA TRP A 128 -6.29 2.47 -11.53
C TRP A 128 -7.69 3.07 -11.48
N VAL A 129 -8.24 3.44 -12.62
CA VAL A 129 -9.58 4.04 -12.71
C VAL A 129 -10.53 3.14 -13.47
N SER A 130 -11.67 2.84 -12.88
CA SER A 130 -12.71 2.08 -13.57
C SER A 130 -13.28 2.89 -14.73
N LYS A 131 -13.49 2.25 -15.87
CA LYS A 131 -14.46 2.70 -16.88
C LYS A 131 -15.53 1.63 -16.93
N SER A 132 -16.65 1.86 -16.25
CA SER A 132 -17.68 0.84 -16.13
C SER A 132 -18.18 0.34 -17.50
N SER A 133 -18.25 -0.99 -17.59
CA SER A 133 -19.07 -1.72 -18.55
C SER A 133 -20.44 -1.90 -17.92
N THR A 134 -21.48 -1.38 -18.56
CA THR A 134 -22.86 -1.44 -18.03
C THR A 134 -23.52 -2.82 -18.15
N GLU A 135 -22.84 -3.81 -18.74
CA GLU A 135 -23.45 -5.10 -19.11
C GLU A 135 -22.57 -6.35 -18.83
N GLY A 136 -21.47 -6.21 -18.06
CA GLY A 136 -20.48 -7.29 -17.92
C GLY A 136 -20.23 -7.78 -16.49
N ASN A 137 -19.72 -9.01 -16.38
CA ASN A 137 -19.12 -9.57 -15.16
C ASN A 137 -17.71 -8.98 -14.90
N ASP A 138 -17.19 -8.13 -15.79
CA ASP A 138 -15.85 -7.57 -15.70
C ASP A 138 -15.89 -6.04 -15.57
N VAL A 139 -14.97 -5.51 -14.77
CA VAL A 139 -14.68 -4.09 -14.63
C VAL A 139 -13.41 -3.78 -15.39
N TYR A 140 -13.50 -2.87 -16.37
CA TYR A 140 -12.33 -2.35 -17.05
C TYR A 140 -11.68 -1.28 -16.19
N PHE A 141 -10.39 -1.45 -15.91
CA PHE A 141 -9.55 -0.48 -15.22
C PHE A 141 -8.47 0.04 -16.16
N GLN A 142 -8.24 1.34 -16.16
CA GLN A 142 -7.09 1.95 -16.81
C GLN A 142 -6.10 2.47 -15.75
N GLN A 143 -4.82 2.15 -15.88
CA GLN A 143 -3.80 2.68 -15.00
C GLN A 143 -3.53 4.15 -15.31
N LEU A 144 -3.47 4.98 -14.28
CA LEU A 144 -3.06 6.38 -14.40
C LEU A 144 -1.54 6.53 -14.36
N GLY A 145 -0.90 5.72 -13.52
CA GLY A 145 0.54 5.62 -13.39
C GLY A 145 0.98 5.06 -12.05
N ASN A 146 2.27 5.22 -11.78
CA ASN A 146 2.94 4.68 -10.61
C ASN A 146 3.80 5.77 -9.94
N TRP A 147 3.57 6.02 -8.65
CA TRP A 147 4.34 6.94 -7.83
C TRP A 147 5.23 6.14 -6.90
N ARG A 148 6.53 6.43 -6.93
CA ARG A 148 7.54 5.68 -6.19
C ARG A 148 8.14 6.49 -5.06
N PHE A 149 8.34 5.83 -3.94
CA PHE A 149 8.93 6.37 -2.73
C PHE A 149 10.02 5.43 -2.23
N VAL A 150 11.11 6.01 -1.74
CA VAL A 150 12.21 5.30 -1.08
C VAL A 150 12.54 6.03 0.22
N ASN A 151 12.57 5.30 1.33
CA ASN A 151 12.78 5.79 2.69
C ASN A 151 11.82 6.93 3.08
N GLY A 152 10.59 6.89 2.57
CA GLY A 152 9.57 7.93 2.78
C GLY A 152 9.66 9.13 1.85
N SER A 153 10.71 9.24 1.02
CA SER A 153 10.86 10.34 0.05
C SER A 153 10.33 9.95 -1.31
N TYR A 154 9.57 10.84 -1.94
CA TYR A 154 9.13 10.67 -3.33
C TYR A 154 10.33 10.73 -4.28
N ILE A 155 10.49 9.71 -5.12
CA ILE A 155 11.60 9.60 -6.06
C ILE A 155 11.18 9.81 -7.52
N GLY A 156 9.90 9.64 -7.85
CA GLY A 156 9.41 9.92 -9.19
C GLY A 156 8.13 9.21 -9.59
N PHE A 157 7.62 9.66 -10.72
CA PHE A 157 6.44 9.15 -11.40
C PHE A 157 6.88 8.32 -12.60
N THR A 158 6.22 7.18 -12.82
CA THR A 158 6.37 6.36 -14.02
C THR A 158 5.00 6.23 -14.68
N ALA A 159 4.91 6.68 -15.93
CA ALA A 159 3.72 6.46 -16.75
C ALA A 159 3.56 4.97 -17.06
N PRO A 160 2.31 4.46 -17.17
CA PRO A 160 2.09 3.07 -17.52
C PRO A 160 2.56 2.81 -18.97
N PRO A 161 3.02 1.59 -19.29
CA PRO A 161 3.34 1.24 -20.68
C PRO A 161 2.08 1.35 -21.54
N MET A 162 2.18 1.91 -22.76
CA MET A 162 1.01 2.11 -23.64
C MET A 162 0.25 0.82 -23.97
N ASN A 163 0.91 -0.32 -23.87
CA ASN A 163 0.39 -1.65 -24.20
C ASN A 163 -0.15 -2.42 -22.98
N ASP A 164 0.11 -1.94 -21.76
CA ASP A 164 -0.24 -2.60 -20.50
C ASP A 164 -0.90 -1.61 -19.52
N ASP A 165 -1.53 -0.55 -20.03
CA ASP A 165 -2.21 0.47 -19.22
C ASP A 165 -3.64 0.08 -18.84
N TYR A 166 -4.08 -1.15 -19.12
CA TYR A 166 -5.43 -1.61 -18.83
C TYR A 166 -5.47 -3.00 -18.20
N ALA A 167 -6.51 -3.23 -17.41
CA ALA A 167 -6.81 -4.52 -16.82
C ALA A 167 -8.32 -4.76 -16.86
N LEU A 168 -8.72 -5.96 -17.26
CA LEU A 168 -10.09 -6.45 -17.07
C LEU A 168 -10.09 -7.27 -15.78
N MET A 169 -10.89 -6.85 -14.80
CA MET A 169 -11.00 -7.52 -13.51
C MET A 169 -12.41 -8.03 -13.31
N ASP A 170 -12.54 -9.32 -13.02
CA ASP A 170 -13.82 -9.93 -12.66
C ASP A 170 -14.44 -9.19 -11.45
N ILE A 171 -15.74 -8.92 -11.52
CA ILE A 171 -16.51 -8.25 -10.47
C ILE A 171 -16.42 -8.99 -9.13
N GLU A 172 -16.29 -10.33 -9.14
CA GLU A 172 -16.05 -11.12 -7.94
C GLU A 172 -14.71 -10.77 -7.30
N LYS A 173 -13.68 -10.50 -8.11
CA LYS A 173 -12.38 -10.06 -7.60
C LYS A 173 -12.45 -8.67 -6.99
N VAL A 174 -13.23 -7.77 -7.58
CA VAL A 174 -13.50 -6.45 -6.99
C VAL A 174 -14.26 -6.60 -5.66
N ARG A 175 -15.20 -7.55 -5.58
CA ARG A 175 -15.95 -7.86 -4.35
C ARG A 175 -15.05 -8.45 -3.25
N GLU A 176 -14.10 -9.29 -3.60
CA GLU A 176 -13.07 -9.78 -2.66
C GLU A 176 -12.26 -8.62 -2.08
N LEU A 177 -11.79 -7.69 -2.92
CA LEU A 177 -11.07 -6.50 -2.48
C LEU A 177 -11.94 -5.63 -1.56
N MET A 178 -13.19 -5.40 -1.95
CA MET A 178 -14.15 -4.66 -1.13
C MET A 178 -14.36 -5.30 0.24
N ASN A 179 -14.47 -6.64 0.31
CA ASN A 179 -14.64 -7.36 1.58
C ASN A 179 -13.37 -7.30 2.44
N ALA A 180 -12.18 -7.29 1.82
CA ALA A 180 -10.91 -7.24 2.54
C ALA A 180 -10.59 -5.85 3.12
N THR A 181 -10.83 -4.78 2.36
CA THR A 181 -10.42 -3.42 2.76
C THR A 181 -11.57 -2.48 3.15
N GLY A 182 -12.80 -2.92 2.91
CA GLY A 182 -13.96 -2.06 2.85
C GLY A 182 -13.97 -1.20 1.58
N ILE A 183 -15.15 -0.70 1.22
CA ILE A 183 -15.30 0.38 0.25
C ILE A 183 -15.08 1.73 0.95
N ARG A 184 -14.30 2.63 0.32
CA ARG A 184 -14.05 3.97 0.85
C ARG A 184 -14.53 5.01 -0.14
N TYR A 185 -15.35 5.94 0.33
CA TYR A 185 -15.83 7.03 -0.51
C TYR A 185 -14.75 8.10 -0.65
N ILE A 186 -14.63 8.66 -1.85
CA ILE A 186 -13.78 9.83 -2.07
C ILE A 186 -14.32 11.00 -1.27
N ASN A 187 -13.41 11.73 -0.61
CA ASN A 187 -13.76 13.02 -0.06
C ASN A 187 -13.77 14.12 -1.13
N ARG A 188 -14.98 14.59 -1.46
CA ARG A 188 -15.23 15.70 -2.41
C ARG A 188 -15.39 17.08 -1.73
N ARG A 189 -15.29 17.18 -0.40
CA ARG A 189 -15.59 18.41 0.38
C ARG A 189 -14.41 18.92 1.19
#